data_AF-A0AA45Z888-F1
#
_entry.id   AF-A0AA45Z888-F1
#
_cell.length_a   1.000
_cell.length_b   1.000
_cell.length_c   1.000
_cell.angle_alpha   90.00
_cell.angle_beta   90.00
_cell.angle_gamma   90.00
#
_symmetry.space_group_name_H-M   'P 1'
#
loop_
_entity.id
_entity.type
_entity.pdbx_description
1 polymer ?
#
loop_
_entity_poly.entity_id
_entity_poly.type
_entity_poly.pdbx_seq_one_letter_code
_entity_poly.pdbx_strand_id
1 'polypeptide(L)'
;MNRFALLLLVLPVALACGRDGTASNPTTQAQNACGTPASSETVRIMQGLNPHCEGCHAQGARGYFASTDAFQSLLVSDARLVKAGSPDDSELIRLLEGRGNAAFKQMPIGEKSYAQLVSEGTATLTVAEVRAWVQGLAAQQRDERPDPDASRITRMNATQVQRALYQQLGLGHDDFFSSATEFGIPMAEQRSDDLYPLQPPDAVPAPRQQPPAERFYGLGGGSVMNQTSSDRSASPTFALTLTQVSQRWCRLALAKTGNVALFPAGTQRTADPVEVKATLRRWSLHFLGERFSDAQVDALYADVFVPLSTPTDTEPAWVGVCSYFIRHPHWIFY
;
A
#
# COMPACT_ATOMS: atom_id res chain seq x y z
N MET A 1 5.27 55.26 -50.56
CA MET A 1 6.30 54.93 -49.56
C MET A 1 5.76 55.30 -48.18
N ASN A 2 5.12 54.35 -47.47
CA ASN A 2 4.57 54.56 -46.13
C ASN A 2 5.37 53.72 -45.13
N ARG A 3 5.97 54.37 -44.13
CA ARG A 3 6.58 53.72 -42.97
C ARG A 3 5.60 53.81 -41.80
N PHE A 4 5.14 52.67 -41.30
CA PHE A 4 4.38 52.55 -40.07
C PHE A 4 5.33 52.46 -38.86
N ALA A 5 5.06 53.25 -37.84
CA ALA A 5 5.79 53.31 -36.58
C ALA A 5 5.32 52.20 -35.62
N LEU A 6 6.31 51.58 -34.95
CA LEU A 6 6.16 50.52 -33.96
C LEU A 6 5.93 51.15 -32.58
N LEU A 7 4.82 50.84 -31.91
CA LEU A 7 4.51 51.26 -30.53
C LEU A 7 4.99 50.20 -29.54
N LEU A 8 5.97 50.53 -28.70
CA LEU A 8 6.43 49.76 -27.55
C LEU A 8 5.56 50.07 -26.34
N LEU A 9 4.90 49.05 -25.77
CA LEU A 9 4.13 49.15 -24.54
C LEU A 9 4.99 48.69 -23.35
N VAL A 10 5.30 49.63 -22.46
CA VAL A 10 5.95 49.40 -21.16
C VAL A 10 4.85 49.39 -20.09
N LEU A 11 4.70 48.27 -19.36
CA LEU A 11 3.80 48.18 -18.21
C LEU A 11 4.59 48.36 -16.90
N PRO A 12 4.06 49.10 -15.91
CA PRO A 12 4.75 49.38 -14.65
C PRO A 12 4.56 48.27 -13.62
N VAL A 13 5.62 47.98 -12.88
CA VAL A 13 5.63 47.15 -11.66
C VAL A 13 5.08 47.99 -10.51
N ALA A 14 3.92 47.63 -9.96
CA ALA A 14 3.40 48.20 -8.73
C ALA A 14 3.86 47.35 -7.53
N LEU A 15 4.85 47.86 -6.80
CA LEU A 15 5.13 47.49 -5.42
C LEU A 15 4.17 48.24 -4.50
N ALA A 16 3.33 47.52 -3.75
CA ALA A 16 2.55 48.08 -2.65
C ALA A 16 2.77 47.23 -1.39
N CYS A 17 3.34 47.85 -0.36
CA CYS A 17 3.37 47.38 1.01
C CYS A 17 2.56 48.34 1.91
N GLY A 18 1.85 47.78 2.89
CA GLY A 18 1.13 48.47 3.97
C GLY A 18 -0.35 48.04 4.02
N ARG A 19 -0.97 47.67 5.14
CA ARG A 19 -0.68 47.95 6.56
C ARG A 19 -1.56 47.05 7.44
N ASP A 20 -1.12 46.85 8.67
CA ASP A 20 -1.78 46.29 9.86
C ASP A 20 -3.30 46.04 9.79
N GLY A 21 -3.66 44.76 9.72
CA GLY A 21 -4.92 44.23 10.21
C GLY A 21 -4.58 43.08 11.13
N THR A 22 -5.05 43.14 12.37
CA THR A 22 -5.03 42.04 13.35
C THR A 22 -5.15 40.70 12.65
N ALA A 23 -4.19 39.79 12.88
CA ALA A 23 -4.30 38.42 12.43
C ALA A 23 -5.61 37.86 12.99
N SER A 24 -6.63 37.78 12.12
CA SER A 24 -7.77 36.92 12.37
C SER A 24 -7.16 35.55 12.58
N ASN A 25 -7.14 35.08 13.83
CA ASN A 25 -6.96 33.65 14.09
C ASN A 25 -7.85 32.94 13.08
N PRO A 26 -7.33 32.03 12.25
CA PRO A 26 -8.18 31.28 11.36
C PRO A 26 -9.20 30.64 12.26
N THR A 27 -10.43 31.14 12.21
CA THR A 27 -11.56 30.52 12.87
C THR A 27 -11.49 29.09 12.38
N THR A 28 -11.31 28.16 13.30
CA THR A 28 -11.54 26.74 13.08
C THR A 28 -13.02 26.63 12.74
N GLN A 29 -13.40 27.02 11.52
CA GLN A 29 -14.54 26.44 10.86
C GLN A 29 -14.20 24.96 10.89
N ALA A 30 -14.84 24.25 11.81
CA ALA A 30 -14.99 22.81 11.71
C ALA A 30 -15.22 22.55 10.23
N GLN A 31 -14.25 21.89 9.59
CA GLN A 31 -14.35 21.49 8.20
C GLN A 31 -15.54 20.54 8.17
N ASN A 32 -16.73 21.09 7.94
CA ASN A 32 -17.93 20.29 7.80
C ASN A 32 -17.60 19.29 6.68
N ALA A 33 -17.58 18.01 7.03
CA ALA A 33 -17.44 16.94 6.07
C ALA A 33 -18.43 17.22 4.92
N CYS A 34 -17.95 17.16 3.68
CA CYS A 34 -18.77 17.44 2.50
C CYS A 34 -19.63 16.20 2.15
N GLY A 35 -19.84 15.30 3.11
CA GLY A 35 -20.64 14.09 2.98
C GLY A 35 -21.86 14.13 3.88
N THR A 36 -22.86 13.30 3.56
CA THR A 36 -24.03 13.15 4.41
C THR A 36 -23.59 12.57 5.77
N PRO A 37 -23.85 13.25 6.91
CA PRO A 37 -23.50 12.72 8.21
C PRO A 37 -24.32 11.48 8.54
N ALA A 38 -23.76 10.59 9.37
CA ALA A 38 -24.48 9.39 9.80
C ALA A 38 -25.71 9.76 10.64
N SER A 39 -26.88 9.29 10.22
CA SER A 39 -28.09 9.38 11.03
C SER A 39 -28.03 8.44 12.23
N SER A 40 -28.82 8.69 13.27
CA SER A 40 -28.95 7.76 14.41
C SER A 40 -29.39 6.36 13.97
N GLU A 41 -30.22 6.27 12.92
CA GLU A 41 -30.63 5.00 12.35
C GLU A 41 -29.47 4.29 11.64
N THR A 42 -28.65 5.03 10.88
CA THR A 42 -27.42 4.48 10.28
C THR A 42 -26.49 3.91 11.36
N VAL A 43 -26.34 4.61 12.49
CA VAL A 43 -25.52 4.13 13.62
C VAL A 43 -26.11 2.85 14.22
N ARG A 44 -27.44 2.77 14.39
CA ARG A 44 -28.12 1.54 14.85
C ARG A 44 -27.86 0.36 13.91
N ILE A 45 -27.95 0.58 12.61
CA ILE A 45 -27.69 -0.46 11.59
C ILE A 45 -26.22 -0.90 11.65
N MET A 46 -25.27 0.04 11.72
CA MET A 46 -23.85 -0.28 11.86
C MET A 46 -23.61 -1.15 13.09
N GLN A 47 -24.14 -0.77 14.26
CA GLN A 47 -23.99 -1.51 15.50
C GLN A 47 -24.63 -2.90 15.45
N GLY A 48 -25.78 -3.03 14.80
CA GLY A 48 -26.45 -4.33 14.63
C GLY A 48 -25.71 -5.30 13.70
N LEU A 49 -25.03 -4.78 12.66
CA LEU A 49 -24.20 -5.58 11.74
C LEU A 49 -22.82 -5.91 12.32
N ASN A 50 -22.29 -5.05 13.20
CA ASN A 50 -20.91 -5.09 13.68
C ASN A 50 -20.46 -6.50 14.15
N PRO A 51 -21.19 -7.22 15.04
CA PRO A 51 -20.71 -8.50 15.61
C PRO A 51 -20.37 -9.58 14.59
N HIS A 52 -20.95 -9.51 13.38
CA HIS A 52 -20.78 -10.50 12.32
C HIS A 52 -20.03 -9.98 11.10
N CYS A 53 -19.71 -8.68 11.06
CA CYS A 53 -19.10 -8.03 9.90
C CYS A 53 -17.74 -7.41 10.22
N GLU A 54 -17.53 -6.88 11.43
CA GLU A 54 -16.33 -6.14 11.79
C GLU A 54 -15.05 -6.96 11.64
N GLY A 55 -15.05 -8.25 12.02
CA GLY A 55 -13.84 -9.08 11.99
C GLY A 55 -13.09 -9.09 10.65
N CYS A 56 -13.81 -8.94 9.53
CA CYS A 56 -13.22 -8.84 8.18
C CYS A 56 -13.27 -7.42 7.59
N HIS A 57 -14.00 -6.50 8.21
CA HIS A 57 -14.29 -5.15 7.71
C HIS A 57 -13.87 -4.03 8.68
N ALA A 58 -13.01 -4.33 9.66
CA ALA A 58 -12.45 -3.34 10.58
C ALA A 58 -11.33 -2.50 9.95
N GLN A 59 -10.66 -3.01 8.92
CA GLN A 59 -9.43 -2.41 8.38
C GLN A 59 -9.33 -2.50 6.85
N GLY A 60 -8.39 -1.75 6.28
CA GLY A 60 -8.08 -1.76 4.84
C GLY A 60 -9.10 -1.00 3.98
N ALA A 61 -9.05 -1.21 2.66
CA ALA A 61 -9.92 -0.52 1.70
C ALA A 61 -11.43 -0.82 1.88
N ARG A 62 -11.78 -1.79 2.72
CA ARG A 62 -13.16 -2.14 3.10
C ARG A 62 -13.35 -2.09 4.63
N GLY A 63 -12.62 -1.18 5.29
CA GLY A 63 -12.69 -0.89 6.72
C GLY A 63 -13.98 -0.18 7.15
N TYR A 64 -15.14 -0.67 6.70
CA TYR A 64 -16.44 -0.04 6.92
C TYR A 64 -16.79 0.11 8.41
N PHE A 65 -16.23 -0.74 9.27
CA PHE A 65 -16.53 -0.76 10.69
C PHE A 65 -15.42 -0.10 11.53
N ALA A 66 -14.44 0.56 10.91
CA ALA A 66 -13.38 1.28 11.63
C ALA A 66 -13.92 2.45 12.46
N SER A 67 -14.98 3.11 11.99
CA SER A 67 -15.69 4.19 12.67
C SER A 67 -17.07 4.40 12.06
N THR A 68 -17.92 5.18 12.73
CA THR A 68 -19.21 5.61 12.16
C THR A 68 -19.04 6.40 10.86
N ASP A 69 -18.01 7.25 10.79
CA ASP A 69 -17.72 8.03 9.59
C ASP A 69 -17.22 7.14 8.44
N ALA A 70 -16.42 6.12 8.73
CA ALA A 70 -16.01 5.11 7.74
C ALA A 70 -17.22 4.34 7.21
N PHE A 71 -18.14 3.91 8.08
CA PHE A 71 -19.36 3.22 7.67
C PHE A 71 -20.20 4.09 6.73
N GLN A 72 -20.45 5.34 7.13
CA GLN A 72 -21.26 6.29 6.37
C GLN A 72 -20.61 6.65 5.02
N SER A 73 -19.31 6.97 5.01
CA SER A 73 -18.61 7.46 3.82
C SER A 73 -18.25 6.34 2.83
N LEU A 74 -17.87 5.16 3.32
CA LEU A 74 -17.35 4.06 2.48
C LEU A 74 -18.43 3.04 2.08
N LEU A 75 -19.44 2.79 2.92
CA LEU A 75 -20.51 1.82 2.65
C LEU A 75 -21.81 2.51 2.25
N VAL A 76 -22.36 3.37 3.12
CA VAL A 76 -23.70 3.95 2.94
C VAL A 76 -23.73 4.91 1.75
N SER A 77 -22.69 5.72 1.58
CA SER A 77 -22.60 6.71 0.50
C SER A 77 -22.10 6.14 -0.83
N ASP A 78 -21.74 4.85 -0.89
CA ASP A 78 -21.36 4.18 -2.15
C ASP A 78 -22.60 3.52 -2.78
N ALA A 79 -23.13 4.15 -3.84
CA ALA A 79 -24.31 3.67 -4.56
C ALA A 79 -24.17 2.26 -5.17
N ARG A 80 -22.93 1.75 -5.30
CA ARG A 80 -22.68 0.36 -5.74
C ARG A 80 -23.00 -0.64 -4.63
N LEU A 81 -22.90 -0.22 -3.37
CA LEU A 81 -23.13 -1.06 -2.19
C LEU A 81 -24.52 -0.82 -1.60
N VAL A 82 -24.91 0.46 -1.44
CA VAL A 82 -26.20 0.88 -0.89
C VAL A 82 -26.83 1.93 -1.82
N LYS A 83 -27.93 1.57 -2.48
CA LYS A 83 -28.70 2.47 -3.34
C LYS A 83 -29.90 3.00 -2.56
N ALA A 84 -29.79 4.24 -2.09
CA ALA A 84 -30.83 4.91 -1.31
C ALA A 84 -32.21 4.83 -1.99
N GLY A 85 -33.23 4.40 -1.24
CA GLY A 85 -34.59 4.22 -1.73
C GLY A 85 -34.83 2.98 -2.60
N SER A 86 -33.79 2.18 -2.91
CA SER A 86 -33.90 0.97 -3.74
C SER A 86 -33.13 -0.21 -3.09
N PRO A 87 -33.75 -0.91 -2.11
CA PRO A 87 -33.12 -2.03 -1.43
C PRO A 87 -32.78 -3.18 -2.38
N ASP A 88 -33.60 -3.47 -3.39
CA ASP A 88 -33.35 -4.55 -4.34
C ASP A 88 -32.13 -4.33 -5.24
N ASP A 89 -31.82 -3.08 -5.53
CA ASP A 89 -30.63 -2.72 -6.31
C ASP A 89 -29.35 -2.67 -5.46
N SER A 90 -29.46 -2.71 -4.13
CA SER A 90 -28.32 -2.59 -3.22
C SER A 90 -27.55 -3.91 -3.09
N GLU A 91 -26.23 -3.89 -3.35
CA GLU A 91 -25.38 -5.08 -3.20
C GLU A 91 -25.35 -5.57 -1.74
N LEU A 92 -25.41 -4.67 -0.76
CA LEU A 92 -25.47 -5.03 0.66
C LEU A 92 -26.65 -5.98 0.95
N ILE A 93 -27.85 -5.64 0.47
CA ILE A 93 -29.04 -6.46 0.66
C ILE A 93 -28.88 -7.81 -0.04
N ARG A 94 -28.40 -7.80 -1.29
CA ARG A 94 -28.13 -9.02 -2.05
C ARG A 94 -27.14 -9.94 -1.31
N LEU A 95 -26.08 -9.40 -0.71
CA LEU A 95 -25.12 -10.19 0.05
C LEU A 95 -25.72 -10.78 1.34
N LEU A 96 -26.51 -10.01 2.10
CA LEU A 96 -27.18 -10.52 3.31
C LEU A 96 -28.20 -11.62 3.00
N GLU A 97 -28.77 -11.61 1.80
CA GLU A 97 -29.73 -12.62 1.32
C GLU A 97 -29.09 -13.79 0.58
N GLY A 98 -27.76 -13.80 0.41
CA GLY A 98 -27.06 -14.86 -0.33
C GLY A 98 -27.21 -14.80 -1.85
N ARG A 99 -27.54 -13.63 -2.40
CA ARG A 99 -27.77 -13.35 -3.82
C ARG A 99 -26.76 -12.36 -4.40
N GLY A 100 -25.55 -12.28 -3.83
CA GLY A 100 -24.48 -11.38 -4.28
C GLY A 100 -24.07 -11.61 -5.74
N ASN A 101 -23.75 -10.53 -6.45
CA ASN A 101 -23.45 -10.59 -7.89
C ASN A 101 -21.96 -10.60 -8.21
N ALA A 102 -21.11 -10.26 -7.23
CA ALA A 102 -19.66 -10.24 -7.38
C ALA A 102 -19.01 -11.59 -7.01
N ALA A 103 -17.74 -11.55 -6.58
CA ALA A 103 -16.94 -12.70 -6.20
C ALA A 103 -17.52 -13.51 -5.02
N PHE A 104 -18.32 -12.87 -4.16
CA PHE A 104 -18.99 -13.51 -3.04
C PHE A 104 -20.49 -13.51 -3.25
N LYS A 105 -21.12 -14.65 -2.95
CA LYS A 105 -22.59 -14.80 -3.02
C LYS A 105 -23.28 -14.36 -1.74
N GLN A 106 -22.61 -14.43 -0.61
CA GLN A 106 -23.19 -14.07 0.68
C GLN A 106 -22.19 -13.35 1.58
N MET A 107 -22.73 -12.58 2.53
CA MET A 107 -22.04 -12.07 3.72
C MET A 107 -22.89 -12.36 4.96
N PRO A 108 -22.28 -12.78 6.10
CA PRO A 108 -20.87 -13.11 6.29
C PRO A 108 -20.40 -14.29 5.41
N ILE A 109 -19.10 -14.35 5.12
CA ILE A 109 -18.50 -15.47 4.40
C ILE A 109 -18.39 -16.64 5.38
N GLY A 110 -19.08 -17.74 5.12
CA GLY A 110 -19.07 -18.91 5.99
C GLY A 110 -20.17 -19.90 5.61
N GLU A 111 -20.35 -20.93 6.44
CA GLU A 111 -21.39 -21.95 6.24
C GLU A 111 -22.80 -21.41 6.52
N LYS A 112 -22.93 -20.46 7.45
CA LYS A 112 -24.22 -19.88 7.84
C LYS A 112 -24.51 -18.60 7.06
N SER A 113 -25.71 -18.50 6.50
CA SER A 113 -26.23 -17.26 5.93
C SER A 113 -26.61 -16.28 7.05
N TYR A 114 -26.66 -14.98 6.74
CA TYR A 114 -27.07 -13.98 7.74
C TYR A 114 -28.49 -14.23 8.26
N ALA A 115 -29.41 -14.70 7.41
CA ALA A 115 -30.74 -15.12 7.84
C ALA A 115 -30.72 -16.26 8.86
N GLN A 116 -29.80 -17.22 8.72
CA GLN A 116 -29.61 -18.29 9.71
C GLN A 116 -29.08 -17.71 11.04
N LEU A 117 -28.11 -16.80 10.99
CA LEU A 117 -27.57 -16.12 12.19
C LEU A 117 -28.67 -15.39 12.97
N VAL A 118 -29.60 -14.75 12.25
CA VAL A 118 -30.79 -14.11 12.84
C VAL A 118 -31.73 -15.15 13.46
N SER A 119 -32.03 -16.25 12.75
CA SER A 119 -32.93 -17.29 13.26
C SER A 119 -32.40 -18.00 14.52
N GLU A 120 -31.08 -18.08 14.64
CA GLU A 120 -30.39 -18.66 15.80
C GLU A 120 -30.21 -17.65 16.95
N GLY A 121 -30.62 -16.40 16.76
CA GLY A 121 -30.52 -15.34 17.76
C GLY A 121 -29.11 -14.80 17.97
N THR A 122 -28.15 -15.17 17.12
CA THR A 122 -26.77 -14.66 17.20
C THR A 122 -26.63 -13.29 16.53
N ALA A 123 -27.42 -13.02 15.49
CA ALA A 123 -27.63 -11.69 14.93
C ALA A 123 -29.01 -11.16 15.36
N THR A 124 -29.06 -9.93 15.85
CA THR A 124 -30.32 -9.32 16.33
C THR A 124 -30.99 -8.45 15.27
N LEU A 125 -30.22 -7.92 14.32
CA LEU A 125 -30.71 -7.07 13.25
C LEU A 125 -31.18 -7.93 12.07
N THR A 126 -32.46 -7.84 11.72
CA THR A 126 -33.03 -8.62 10.61
C THR A 126 -32.71 -8.00 9.25
N VAL A 127 -32.68 -8.82 8.19
CA VAL A 127 -32.53 -8.31 6.80
C VAL A 127 -33.67 -7.36 6.44
N ALA A 128 -34.87 -7.61 6.94
CA ALA A 128 -36.04 -6.74 6.72
C ALA A 128 -35.82 -5.34 7.29
N GLU A 129 -35.21 -5.21 8.48
CA GLU A 129 -34.85 -3.90 9.06
C GLU A 129 -33.80 -3.19 8.22
N VAL A 130 -32.76 -3.89 7.73
CA VAL A 130 -31.76 -3.30 6.85
C VAL A 130 -32.40 -2.81 5.55
N ARG A 131 -33.33 -3.59 4.97
CA ARG A 131 -34.09 -3.18 3.77
C ARG A 131 -34.94 -1.94 4.03
N ALA A 132 -35.65 -1.90 5.15
CA ALA A 132 -36.46 -0.74 5.54
C ALA A 132 -35.60 0.51 5.72
N TRP A 133 -34.41 0.36 6.32
CA TRP A 133 -33.44 1.45 6.44
C TRP A 133 -32.99 1.94 5.05
N VAL A 134 -32.56 1.05 4.15
CA VAL A 134 -32.15 1.44 2.78
C VAL A 134 -33.29 2.14 2.03
N GLN A 135 -34.53 1.65 2.18
CA GLN A 135 -35.72 2.26 1.59
C GLN A 135 -35.98 3.68 2.11
N GLY A 136 -35.67 3.95 3.39
CA GLY A 136 -35.84 5.25 4.04
C GLY A 136 -34.67 6.22 3.85
N LEU A 137 -33.56 5.79 3.22
CA LEU A 137 -32.42 6.67 2.96
C LEU A 137 -32.77 7.74 1.92
N ALA A 138 -32.42 8.98 2.22
CA ALA A 138 -32.37 10.05 1.22
C ALA A 138 -31.14 9.88 0.32
N ALA A 139 -31.04 10.67 -0.75
CA ALA A 139 -29.83 10.72 -1.58
C ALA A 139 -28.60 11.00 -0.70
N GLN A 140 -27.61 10.11 -0.77
CA GLN A 140 -26.38 10.21 0.01
C GLN A 140 -25.33 10.98 -0.80
N GLN A 141 -24.73 11.99 -0.17
CA GLN A 141 -23.58 12.68 -0.74
C GLN A 141 -22.32 11.98 -0.27
N ARG A 142 -21.59 11.42 -1.22
CA ARG A 142 -20.28 10.83 -0.97
C ARG A 142 -19.26 11.96 -0.83
N ASP A 143 -18.58 12.00 0.32
CA ASP A 143 -17.32 12.74 0.41
C ASP A 143 -16.25 11.90 -0.28
N GLU A 144 -15.84 12.30 -1.47
CA GLU A 144 -14.75 11.64 -2.21
C GLU A 144 -13.38 12.05 -1.69
N ARG A 145 -13.32 13.00 -0.75
CA ARG A 145 -12.05 13.37 -0.11
C ARG A 145 -11.61 12.20 0.77
N PRO A 146 -10.33 11.79 0.69
CA PRO A 146 -9.80 10.78 1.59
C PRO A 146 -10.01 11.25 3.03
N ASP A 147 -10.55 10.38 3.87
CA ASP A 147 -10.64 10.61 5.31
C ASP A 147 -9.24 11.01 5.83
N PRO A 148 -9.11 12.21 6.45
CA PRO A 148 -7.83 12.65 7.01
C PRO A 148 -7.36 11.75 8.15
N ASP A 149 -8.28 11.09 8.86
CA ASP A 149 -8.04 10.31 10.08
C ASP A 149 -8.03 8.79 9.83
N ALA A 150 -8.41 8.34 8.63
CA ALA A 150 -8.32 6.93 8.28
C ALA A 150 -6.87 6.44 8.35
N SER A 151 -6.67 5.31 9.04
CA SER A 151 -5.37 4.64 9.08
C SER A 151 -4.91 4.30 7.66
N ARG A 152 -3.91 5.04 7.16
CA ARG A 152 -3.44 4.97 5.77
C ARG A 152 -2.40 3.87 5.55
N ILE A 153 -2.51 2.76 6.28
CA ILE A 153 -1.63 1.61 6.08
C ILE A 153 -1.83 1.12 4.64
N THR A 154 -0.87 1.40 3.77
CA THR A 154 -0.90 1.01 2.36
C THR A 154 0.30 0.15 2.06
N ARG A 155 0.07 -0.92 1.28
CA ARG A 155 1.17 -1.74 0.77
C ARG A 155 2.01 -0.90 -0.19
N MET A 156 3.33 -1.00 -0.09
CA MET A 156 4.25 -0.49 -1.11
C MET A 156 3.88 -1.03 -2.49
N ASN A 157 3.69 -0.16 -3.47
CA ASN A 157 3.56 -0.58 -4.87
C ASN A 157 4.92 -1.04 -5.44
N ALA A 158 4.95 -1.67 -6.62
CA ALA A 158 6.18 -2.21 -7.20
C ALA A 158 7.29 -1.17 -7.39
N THR A 159 6.97 0.06 -7.79
CA THR A 159 7.95 1.15 -7.90
C THR A 159 8.53 1.55 -6.54
N GLN A 160 7.70 1.55 -5.50
CA GLN A 160 8.15 1.80 -4.12
C GLN A 160 9.05 0.68 -3.61
N VAL A 161 8.66 -0.57 -3.82
CA VAL A 161 9.49 -1.75 -3.51
C VAL A 161 10.84 -1.65 -4.20
N GLN A 162 10.86 -1.43 -5.52
CA GLN A 162 12.09 -1.30 -6.30
C GLN A 162 13.00 -0.19 -5.76
N ARG A 163 12.46 1.01 -5.54
CA ARG A 163 13.22 2.15 -5.02
C ARG A 163 13.74 1.90 -3.61
N ALA A 164 12.91 1.37 -2.72
CA ALA A 164 13.30 1.06 -1.34
C ALA A 164 14.44 0.03 -1.34
N LEU A 165 14.33 -1.02 -2.15
CA LEU A 165 15.38 -2.02 -2.30
C LEU A 165 16.68 -1.43 -2.85
N TYR A 166 16.63 -0.58 -3.90
CA TYR A 166 17.84 0.10 -4.37
C TYR A 166 18.52 0.89 -3.25
N GLN A 167 17.76 1.73 -2.55
CA GLN A 167 18.29 2.60 -1.51
C GLN A 167 18.82 1.81 -0.30
N GLN A 168 18.02 0.89 0.25
CA GLN A 168 18.36 0.18 1.48
C GLN A 168 19.40 -0.92 1.26
N LEU A 169 19.47 -1.50 0.06
CA LEU A 169 20.48 -2.52 -0.26
C LEU A 169 21.75 -1.93 -0.87
N GLY A 170 21.82 -0.61 -1.11
CA GLY A 170 22.98 0.01 -1.77
C GLY A 170 23.16 -0.47 -3.22
N LEU A 171 22.07 -0.87 -3.84
CA LEU A 171 22.02 -1.31 -5.23
C LEU A 171 21.60 -0.15 -6.13
N GLY A 172 21.95 -0.22 -7.40
CA GLY A 172 21.61 0.78 -8.40
C GLY A 172 21.19 0.11 -9.71
N HIS A 173 20.73 0.94 -10.64
CA HIS A 173 20.29 0.49 -11.97
C HIS A 173 21.37 -0.34 -12.68
N ASP A 174 22.62 0.11 -12.61
CA ASP A 174 23.76 -0.52 -13.30
C ASP A 174 24.14 -1.90 -12.76
N ASP A 175 23.67 -2.29 -11.56
CA ASP A 175 23.84 -3.64 -11.03
C ASP A 175 22.99 -4.67 -11.81
N PHE A 176 21.93 -4.21 -12.48
CA PHE A 176 20.94 -5.06 -13.17
C PHE A 176 20.92 -4.85 -14.68
N PHE A 177 21.22 -3.63 -15.12
CA PHE A 177 21.13 -3.22 -16.51
C PHE A 177 22.46 -2.66 -17.02
N SER A 178 22.63 -2.70 -18.33
CA SER A 178 23.66 -1.97 -19.06
C SER A 178 22.99 -1.02 -20.05
N SER A 179 23.66 0.09 -20.36
CA SER A 179 23.18 1.01 -21.39
C SER A 179 23.23 0.34 -22.76
N ALA A 180 22.14 0.48 -23.52
CA ALA A 180 22.05 0.05 -24.90
C ALA A 180 21.41 1.14 -25.76
N THR A 181 21.38 0.90 -27.07
CA THR A 181 20.76 1.81 -28.02
C THR A 181 20.10 1.01 -29.13
N GLU A 182 18.88 1.40 -29.47
CA GLU A 182 18.13 0.83 -30.58
C GLU A 182 17.51 1.96 -31.39
N PHE A 183 17.82 2.01 -32.69
CA PHE A 183 17.43 3.11 -33.60
C PHE A 183 17.77 4.53 -33.07
N GLY A 184 18.86 4.67 -32.31
CA GLY A 184 19.29 5.95 -31.72
C GLY A 184 18.54 6.33 -30.43
N ILE A 185 17.68 5.46 -29.91
CA ILE A 185 16.96 5.66 -28.65
C ILE A 185 17.73 4.95 -27.52
N PRO A 186 18.01 5.62 -26.38
CA PRO A 186 18.60 4.97 -25.22
C PRO A 186 17.69 3.87 -24.67
N MET A 187 18.24 2.67 -24.52
CA MET A 187 17.55 1.49 -24.00
C MET A 187 18.30 0.92 -22.79
N ALA A 188 17.59 0.16 -21.96
CA ALA A 188 18.16 -0.67 -20.91
C ALA A 188 18.28 -2.12 -21.42
N GLU A 189 19.50 -2.64 -21.44
CA GLU A 189 19.77 -4.06 -21.68
C GLU A 189 19.89 -4.76 -20.33
N GLN A 190 19.15 -5.84 -20.17
CA GLN A 190 19.22 -6.66 -18.96
C GLN A 190 20.53 -7.44 -18.95
N ARG A 191 21.30 -7.36 -17.85
CA ARG A 191 22.57 -8.11 -17.74
C ARG A 191 22.37 -9.62 -17.64
N SER A 192 21.37 -10.05 -16.85
CA SER A 192 21.00 -11.46 -16.66
C SER A 192 19.65 -11.55 -15.96
N ASP A 193 18.83 -12.54 -16.33
CA ASP A 193 17.57 -12.84 -15.63
C ASP A 193 17.77 -13.41 -14.24
N ASP A 194 18.89 -14.07 -14.01
CA ASP A 194 19.26 -14.54 -12.69
C ASP A 194 19.46 -13.40 -11.70
N LEU A 195 19.66 -12.15 -12.14
CA LEU A 195 19.77 -11.00 -11.24
C LEU A 195 18.41 -10.50 -10.75
N TYR A 196 17.30 -11.03 -11.27
CA TYR A 196 15.94 -10.63 -10.93
C TYR A 196 15.73 -9.12 -11.12
N PRO A 197 16.08 -8.57 -12.30
CA PRO A 197 15.82 -7.17 -12.57
C PRO A 197 14.32 -6.87 -12.41
N LEU A 198 14.03 -5.68 -11.91
CA LEU A 198 12.68 -5.13 -11.84
C LEU A 198 12.65 -3.91 -12.73
N GLN A 199 11.75 -3.87 -13.70
CA GLN A 199 11.53 -2.69 -14.53
C GLN A 199 10.10 -2.67 -15.08
N PRO A 200 9.39 -1.54 -14.99
CA PRO A 200 8.12 -1.39 -15.70
C PRO A 200 8.33 -1.43 -17.23
N PRO A 201 7.38 -1.96 -18.02
CA PRO A 201 7.48 -1.93 -19.47
C PRO A 201 7.50 -0.51 -20.06
N ASP A 202 6.97 0.47 -19.32
CA ASP A 202 6.95 1.89 -19.64
C ASP A 202 8.07 2.68 -18.95
N ALA A 203 9.12 2.00 -18.46
CA ALA A 203 10.31 2.65 -17.92
C ALA A 203 11.07 3.45 -18.98
N VAL A 204 11.82 4.46 -18.52
CA VAL A 204 12.81 5.19 -19.31
C VAL A 204 14.15 5.11 -18.58
N PRO A 205 15.24 4.60 -19.19
CA PRO A 205 15.32 4.02 -20.54
C PRO A 205 14.42 2.80 -20.74
N ALA A 206 13.90 2.62 -21.97
CA ALA A 206 13.00 1.52 -22.29
C ALA A 206 13.75 0.18 -22.37
N PRO A 207 13.12 -0.95 -22.00
CA PRO A 207 13.74 -2.27 -22.11
C PRO A 207 13.95 -2.65 -23.58
N ARG A 208 15.17 -3.09 -23.94
CA ARG A 208 15.54 -3.31 -25.35
C ARG A 208 14.79 -4.44 -26.05
N GLN A 209 14.68 -5.61 -25.42
CA GLN A 209 14.09 -6.80 -26.07
C GLN A 209 12.90 -7.34 -25.30
N GLN A 210 13.15 -7.84 -24.09
CA GLN A 210 12.11 -8.36 -23.21
C GLN A 210 12.15 -7.56 -21.91
N PRO A 211 11.02 -6.92 -21.52
CA PRO A 211 10.97 -6.26 -20.24
C PRO A 211 10.97 -7.33 -19.14
N PRO A 212 11.72 -7.16 -18.05
CA PRO A 212 11.60 -8.00 -16.86
C PRO A 212 10.32 -7.64 -16.07
N ALA A 213 9.21 -7.51 -16.78
CA ALA A 213 7.96 -6.96 -16.28
C ALA A 213 7.19 -7.97 -15.43
N GLU A 214 7.39 -9.28 -15.62
CA GLU A 214 6.65 -10.29 -14.85
C GLU A 214 6.84 -10.13 -13.34
N ARG A 215 8.09 -9.90 -12.89
CA ARG A 215 8.39 -9.65 -11.48
C ARG A 215 7.86 -8.29 -11.03
N PHE A 216 7.90 -7.29 -11.90
CA PHE A 216 7.33 -5.96 -11.60
C PHE A 216 5.81 -6.05 -11.41
N TYR A 217 5.10 -6.75 -12.30
CA TYR A 217 3.67 -7.06 -12.18
C TYR A 217 3.37 -7.94 -10.98
N GLY A 218 4.21 -8.93 -10.70
CA GLY A 218 4.09 -9.79 -9.51
C GLY A 218 4.15 -9.00 -8.21
N LEU A 219 4.87 -7.88 -8.19
CA LEU A 219 4.89 -6.93 -7.07
C LEU A 219 3.72 -5.92 -7.07
N GLY A 220 2.75 -6.10 -7.96
CA GLY A 220 1.59 -5.23 -8.13
C GLY A 220 1.85 -3.97 -8.96
N GLY A 221 2.88 -4.01 -9.81
CA GLY A 221 3.18 -2.93 -10.75
C GLY A 221 2.08 -2.74 -11.79
N GLY A 222 1.89 -1.50 -12.25
CA GLY A 222 1.03 -1.19 -13.39
C GLY A 222 1.86 -0.84 -14.62
N SER A 223 1.19 -0.64 -15.76
CA SER A 223 1.82 -0.12 -16.98
C SER A 223 0.79 0.65 -17.79
N VAL A 224 1.12 1.88 -18.18
CA VAL A 224 0.26 2.69 -19.06
C VAL A 224 0.23 2.08 -20.46
N MET A 225 1.39 1.65 -20.97
CA MET A 225 1.53 1.04 -22.29
C MET A 225 0.67 -0.22 -22.44
N ASN A 226 0.58 -1.03 -21.39
CA ASN A 226 -0.21 -2.26 -21.38
C ASN A 226 -1.61 -2.06 -20.74
N GLN A 227 -2.02 -0.82 -20.46
CA GLN A 227 -3.30 -0.48 -19.81
C GLN A 227 -3.59 -1.30 -18.54
N THR A 228 -2.55 -1.62 -17.78
CA THR A 228 -2.63 -2.43 -16.56
C THR A 228 -2.54 -1.51 -15.36
N SER A 229 -3.56 -1.51 -14.50
CA SER A 229 -3.55 -0.73 -13.26
C SER A 229 -2.63 -1.36 -12.21
N SER A 230 -2.01 -0.53 -11.36
CA SER A 230 -1.24 -1.05 -10.24
C SER A 230 -2.16 -1.71 -9.21
N ASP A 231 -1.78 -2.90 -8.74
CA ASP A 231 -2.48 -3.60 -7.67
C ASP A 231 -1.74 -3.40 -6.35
N ARG A 232 -2.44 -2.99 -5.29
CA ARG A 232 -1.86 -2.86 -3.94
C ARG A 232 -2.35 -3.94 -2.97
N SER A 233 -3.06 -4.95 -3.44
CA SER A 233 -3.49 -6.08 -2.62
C SER A 233 -2.31 -6.89 -2.08
N ALA A 234 -2.48 -7.47 -0.90
CA ALA A 234 -1.56 -8.47 -0.35
C ALA A 234 -1.92 -9.84 -0.93
N SER A 235 -1.54 -10.09 -2.18
CA SER A 235 -1.85 -11.34 -2.90
C SER A 235 -0.78 -12.41 -2.68
N PRO A 236 -1.11 -13.70 -2.90
CA PRO A 236 -0.10 -14.77 -2.93
C PRO A 236 1.01 -14.51 -3.95
N THR A 237 0.66 -13.97 -5.12
CA THR A 237 1.63 -13.58 -6.16
C THR A 237 2.61 -12.53 -5.66
N PHE A 238 2.13 -11.52 -4.94
CA PHE A 238 2.99 -10.52 -4.31
C PHE A 238 3.95 -11.17 -3.30
N ALA A 239 3.44 -11.98 -2.38
CA ALA A 239 4.26 -12.61 -1.35
C ALA A 239 5.35 -13.53 -1.93
N LEU A 240 5.00 -14.32 -2.94
CA LEU A 240 5.93 -15.21 -3.64
C LEU A 240 7.00 -14.41 -4.39
N THR A 241 6.59 -13.37 -5.13
CA THR A 241 7.51 -12.53 -5.90
C THR A 241 8.47 -11.79 -4.98
N LEU A 242 7.95 -11.16 -3.91
CA LEU A 242 8.78 -10.45 -2.93
C LEU A 242 9.77 -11.41 -2.24
N THR A 243 9.36 -12.66 -1.97
CA THR A 243 10.26 -13.66 -1.38
C THR A 243 11.48 -13.92 -2.26
N GLN A 244 11.27 -14.18 -3.54
CA GLN A 244 12.39 -14.50 -4.44
C GLN A 244 13.26 -13.27 -4.71
N VAL A 245 12.63 -12.10 -4.95
CA VAL A 245 13.34 -10.83 -5.19
C VAL A 245 14.18 -10.45 -3.96
N SER A 246 13.59 -10.48 -2.76
CA SER A 246 14.30 -10.08 -1.53
C SER A 246 15.51 -10.97 -1.27
N GLN A 247 15.38 -12.30 -1.40
CA GLN A 247 16.51 -13.21 -1.25
C GLN A 247 17.61 -12.95 -2.27
N ARG A 248 17.24 -12.80 -3.55
CA ARG A 248 18.22 -12.59 -4.62
C ARG A 248 18.94 -11.25 -4.49
N TRP A 249 18.20 -10.17 -4.24
CA TRP A 249 18.77 -8.83 -4.14
C TRP A 249 19.58 -8.67 -2.86
N CYS A 250 19.17 -9.27 -1.74
CA CYS A 250 20.03 -9.34 -0.54
C CYS A 250 21.35 -10.03 -0.84
N ARG A 251 21.33 -11.17 -1.55
CA ARG A 251 22.56 -11.86 -1.94
C ARG A 251 23.46 -10.99 -2.81
N LEU A 252 22.89 -10.31 -3.81
CA LEU A 252 23.63 -9.37 -4.67
C LEU A 252 24.25 -8.24 -3.85
N ALA A 253 23.49 -7.66 -2.93
CA ALA A 253 23.94 -6.58 -2.05
C ALA A 253 25.10 -7.01 -1.14
N LEU A 254 25.04 -8.22 -0.58
CA LEU A 254 26.12 -8.78 0.24
C LEU A 254 27.39 -9.08 -0.56
N ALA A 255 27.25 -9.44 -1.83
CA ALA A 255 28.37 -9.70 -2.74
C ALA A 255 28.98 -8.43 -3.34
N LYS A 256 28.26 -7.30 -3.32
CA LYS A 256 28.69 -6.05 -3.92
C LYS A 256 29.85 -5.43 -3.15
N THR A 257 31.00 -5.32 -3.81
CA THR A 257 32.20 -4.68 -3.24
C THR A 257 31.93 -3.22 -2.92
N GLY A 258 32.31 -2.78 -1.72
CA GLY A 258 32.14 -1.39 -1.29
C GLY A 258 30.70 -1.01 -0.94
N ASN A 259 29.80 -1.98 -0.78
CA ASN A 259 28.43 -1.70 -0.36
C ASN A 259 28.36 -1.28 1.12
N VAL A 260 28.20 0.02 1.37
CA VAL A 260 28.12 0.58 2.73
C VAL A 260 26.70 0.63 3.30
N ALA A 261 25.68 0.28 2.51
CA ALA A 261 24.28 0.39 2.95
C ALA A 261 23.94 -0.65 4.03
N LEU A 262 24.42 -1.89 3.85
CA LEU A 262 24.22 -2.97 4.82
C LEU A 262 25.29 -2.99 5.91
N PHE A 263 26.52 -2.62 5.56
CA PHE A 263 27.68 -2.63 6.46
C PHE A 263 28.38 -1.28 6.38
N PRO A 264 28.17 -0.38 7.38
CA PRO A 264 28.90 0.87 7.45
C PRO A 264 30.42 0.66 7.36
N ALA A 265 31.14 1.68 6.91
CA ALA A 265 32.59 1.61 6.72
C ALA A 265 33.30 1.03 7.96
N GLY A 266 34.13 0.01 7.76
CA GLY A 266 34.86 -0.68 8.82
C GLY A 266 34.12 -1.86 9.47
N THR A 267 32.86 -2.11 9.11
CA THR A 267 32.15 -3.33 9.52
C THR A 267 32.22 -4.41 8.43
N GLN A 268 32.33 -5.67 8.83
CA GLN A 268 32.37 -6.81 7.91
C GLN A 268 31.36 -7.88 8.34
N ARG A 269 31.05 -8.79 7.39
CA ARG A 269 30.31 -10.01 7.70
C ARG A 269 31.13 -10.85 8.69
N THR A 270 30.45 -11.35 9.70
CA THR A 270 31.04 -12.07 10.84
C THR A 270 30.10 -13.18 11.27
N ALA A 271 30.67 -14.20 11.93
CA ALA A 271 29.92 -15.27 12.58
C ALA A 271 29.81 -15.04 14.10
N ASP A 272 30.49 -14.02 14.63
CA ASP A 272 30.48 -13.73 16.07
C ASP A 272 29.06 -13.33 16.53
N PRO A 273 28.48 -14.03 17.52
CA PRO A 273 27.10 -13.77 17.94
C PRO A 273 26.86 -12.33 18.40
N VAL A 274 27.85 -11.68 19.04
CA VAL A 274 27.71 -10.32 19.57
C VAL A 274 27.66 -9.34 18.41
N GLU A 275 28.59 -9.46 17.45
CA GLU A 275 28.63 -8.61 16.27
C GLU A 275 27.44 -8.83 15.33
N VAL A 276 26.97 -10.07 15.17
CA VAL A 276 25.77 -10.37 14.38
C VAL A 276 24.56 -9.67 15.00
N LYS A 277 24.30 -9.87 16.30
CA LYS A 277 23.16 -9.23 17.00
C LYS A 277 23.24 -7.70 16.95
N ALA A 278 24.43 -7.13 17.08
CA ALA A 278 24.63 -5.69 16.92
C ALA A 278 24.25 -5.22 15.50
N THR A 279 24.56 -6.01 14.48
CA THR A 279 24.18 -5.74 13.08
C THR A 279 22.68 -5.86 12.87
N LEU A 280 22.03 -6.91 13.39
CA LEU A 280 20.57 -7.08 13.31
C LEU A 280 19.83 -5.89 13.95
N ARG A 281 20.33 -5.38 15.08
CA ARG A 281 19.77 -4.16 15.70
C ARG A 281 19.90 -2.94 14.80
N ARG A 282 21.04 -2.75 14.11
CA ARG A 282 21.18 -1.67 13.13
C ARG A 282 20.25 -1.84 11.93
N TRP A 283 20.11 -3.06 11.43
CA TRP A 283 19.22 -3.36 10.31
C TRP A 283 17.75 -3.14 10.64
N SER A 284 17.31 -3.43 11.87
CA SER A 284 15.94 -3.10 12.28
C SER A 284 15.61 -1.61 12.08
N LEU A 285 16.54 -0.73 12.46
CA LEU A 285 16.36 0.71 12.26
C LEU A 285 16.47 1.11 10.79
N HIS A 286 17.42 0.54 10.06
CA HIS A 286 17.66 0.84 8.64
C HIS A 286 16.49 0.44 7.74
N PHE A 287 15.92 -0.75 7.96
CA PHE A 287 14.83 -1.28 7.14
C PHE A 287 13.46 -0.81 7.62
N LEU A 288 13.22 -0.81 8.93
CA LEU A 288 11.89 -0.64 9.51
C LEU A 288 11.68 0.72 10.19
N GLY A 289 12.74 1.51 10.36
CA GLY A 289 12.66 2.76 11.14
C GLY A 289 12.48 2.55 12.64
N GLU A 290 12.55 1.31 13.12
CA GLU A 290 12.28 0.92 14.51
C GLU A 290 13.48 0.18 15.11
N ARG A 291 13.73 0.38 16.39
CA ARG A 291 14.77 -0.38 17.11
C ARG A 291 14.15 -1.61 17.74
N PHE A 292 14.62 -2.78 17.34
CA PHE A 292 14.26 -4.02 18.02
C PHE A 292 14.82 -4.05 19.45
N SER A 293 14.00 -4.56 20.36
CA SER A 293 14.41 -4.93 21.72
C SER A 293 15.40 -6.09 21.71
N ASP A 294 16.11 -6.29 22.82
CA ASP A 294 17.10 -7.38 22.95
C ASP A 294 16.46 -8.74 22.72
N ALA A 295 15.26 -8.97 23.27
CA ALA A 295 14.51 -10.20 23.07
C ALA A 295 14.15 -10.44 21.58
N GLN A 296 13.78 -9.40 20.84
CA GLN A 296 13.49 -9.51 19.40
C GLN A 296 14.75 -9.79 18.58
N VAL A 297 15.87 -9.17 18.93
CA VAL A 297 17.17 -9.44 18.28
C VAL A 297 17.63 -10.86 18.56
N ASP A 298 17.47 -11.33 19.80
CA ASP A 298 17.81 -12.69 20.21
C ASP A 298 16.95 -13.73 19.49
N ALA A 299 15.64 -13.49 19.36
CA ALA A 299 14.74 -14.34 18.60
C ALA A 299 15.12 -14.37 17.12
N LEU A 300 15.33 -13.22 16.48
CA LEU A 300 15.75 -13.18 15.07
C LEU A 300 17.09 -13.91 14.84
N TYR A 301 18.03 -13.75 15.76
CA TYR A 301 19.30 -14.47 15.71
C TYR A 301 19.10 -15.99 15.84
N ALA A 302 18.33 -16.44 16.82
CA ALA A 302 18.11 -17.87 17.08
C ALA A 302 17.25 -18.56 16.02
N ASP A 303 16.21 -17.88 15.53
CA ASP A 303 15.20 -18.48 14.66
C ASP A 303 15.54 -18.38 13.17
N VAL A 304 16.36 -17.40 12.78
CA VAL A 304 16.70 -17.16 11.37
C VAL A 304 18.19 -17.28 11.11
N PHE A 305 19.04 -16.62 11.90
CA PHE A 305 20.47 -16.60 11.62
C PHE A 305 21.12 -17.97 11.91
N VAL A 306 20.96 -18.49 13.12
CA VAL A 306 21.59 -19.74 13.56
C VAL A 306 21.24 -20.94 12.66
N PRO A 307 19.97 -21.19 12.28
CA PRO A 307 19.62 -22.37 11.48
C PRO A 307 20.16 -22.34 10.05
N LEU A 308 20.47 -21.14 9.54
CA LEU A 308 21.00 -20.92 8.19
C LEU A 308 22.53 -20.76 8.17
N SER A 309 23.14 -20.59 9.33
CA SER A 309 24.59 -20.46 9.47
C SER A 309 25.23 -21.84 9.53
N THR A 310 26.28 -22.04 8.76
CA THR A 310 27.12 -23.25 8.83
C THR A 310 28.50 -22.89 9.34
N PRO A 311 29.31 -23.85 9.82
CA PRO A 311 30.67 -23.57 10.29
C PRO A 311 31.57 -22.93 9.22
N THR A 312 31.29 -23.16 7.93
CA THR A 312 32.13 -22.71 6.81
C THR A 312 31.50 -21.61 5.97
N ASP A 313 30.20 -21.34 6.14
CA ASP A 313 29.48 -20.35 5.35
C ASP A 313 28.35 -19.70 6.16
N THR A 314 28.39 -18.37 6.25
CA THR A 314 27.37 -17.53 6.90
C THR A 314 26.52 -16.75 5.88
N GLU A 315 26.83 -16.83 4.58
CA GLU A 315 26.09 -16.12 3.54
C GLU A 315 24.58 -16.45 3.56
N PRO A 316 24.15 -17.72 3.66
CA PRO A 316 22.72 -18.05 3.72
C PRO A 316 22.02 -17.40 4.91
N ALA A 317 22.69 -17.32 6.07
CA ALA A 317 22.16 -16.66 7.27
C ALA A 317 21.99 -15.16 7.07
N TRP A 318 22.98 -14.49 6.48
CA TRP A 318 22.92 -13.06 6.17
C TRP A 318 21.84 -12.74 5.12
N VAL A 319 21.67 -13.59 4.11
CA VAL A 319 20.56 -13.48 3.14
C VAL A 319 19.21 -13.69 3.82
N GLY A 320 19.13 -14.68 4.72
CA GLY A 320 17.94 -15.00 5.50
C GLY A 320 17.46 -13.81 6.32
N VAL A 321 18.34 -13.22 7.14
CA VAL A 321 17.99 -12.06 7.98
C VAL A 321 17.75 -10.78 7.18
N CYS A 322 18.48 -10.54 6.09
CA CYS A 322 18.22 -9.40 5.19
C CYS A 322 16.83 -9.51 4.55
N SER A 323 16.50 -10.70 4.01
CA SER A 323 15.19 -10.94 3.40
C SER A 323 14.05 -10.97 4.43
N TYR A 324 14.32 -11.30 5.70
CA TYR A 324 13.36 -11.18 6.79
C TYR A 324 12.91 -9.73 6.95
N PHE A 325 13.83 -8.76 7.00
CA PHE A 325 13.49 -7.35 7.16
C PHE A 325 12.66 -6.82 6.00
N ILE A 326 13.01 -7.17 4.75
CA ILE A 326 12.23 -6.76 3.56
C ILE A 326 10.82 -7.37 3.56
N ARG A 327 10.66 -8.58 4.11
CA ARG A 327 9.36 -9.27 4.19
C ARG A 327 8.59 -8.93 5.46
N HIS A 328 9.13 -8.06 6.32
CA HIS A 328 8.48 -7.68 7.55
C HIS A 328 7.23 -6.83 7.25
N PRO A 329 6.11 -7.02 7.97
CA PRO A 329 4.90 -6.23 7.74
C PRO A 329 5.14 -4.72 7.79
N HIS A 330 5.95 -4.22 8.74
CA HIS A 330 6.29 -2.78 8.83
C HIS A 330 7.17 -2.27 7.67
N TRP A 331 7.77 -3.17 6.89
CA TRP A 331 8.45 -2.78 5.66
C TRP A 331 7.46 -2.71 4.50
N ILE A 332 6.59 -3.72 4.40
CA ILE A 332 5.61 -3.86 3.32
C ILE A 332 4.54 -2.78 3.39
N PHE A 333 4.12 -2.43 4.61
CA PHE A 333 3.02 -1.53 4.89
C PHE A 333 3.54 -0.28 5.61
N TYR A 334 3.17 0.89 5.08
CA TYR A 334 3.52 2.22 5.61
C TYR A 334 2.31 3.13 5.65
#